data_AF-A0A1F9B2P2-F1
#
_entry.id   AF-A0A1F9B2P2-F1
#
_cell.length_a   1.000
_cell.length_b   1.000
_cell.length_c   1.000
_cell.angle_alpha   90.00
_cell.angle_beta   90.00
_cell.angle_gamma   90.00
#
_symmetry.space_group_name_H-M   'P 1'
#
loop_
_entity.id
_entity.type
_entity.pdbx_description
1 polymer ?
#
loop_
_entity_poly.entity_id
_entity_poly.type
_entity_poly.pdbx_seq_one_letter_code
_entity_poly.pdbx_strand_id
1 'polypeptide(L)'
;MDFDPEEALESAFDIVSDDPIEAKIWFSADQAKYIKERKWAKDQKITDQPDGSVILEMKTSGCDDVKRWVLSFGAEAEVLEPEKLRRDVMNELKTASRKYNGVLKGL
;
A
#
# COMPACT_ATOMS: atom_id res chain seq x y z
N MET A 1 24.23 -1.07 -35.70
CA MET A 1 23.54 -0.71 -34.44
C MET A 1 23.51 -1.99 -33.64
N ASP A 2 24.41 -2.10 -32.67
CA ASP A 2 24.36 -3.18 -31.69
C ASP A 2 23.31 -2.79 -30.66
N PHE A 3 22.23 -3.56 -30.63
CA PHE A 3 21.19 -3.43 -29.62
C PHE A 3 21.66 -4.23 -28.42
N ASP A 4 21.97 -3.54 -27.32
CA ASP A 4 22.33 -4.17 -26.05
C ASP A 4 21.05 -4.34 -25.20
N PRO A 5 20.52 -5.58 -25.10
CA PRO A 5 19.32 -5.84 -24.33
C PRO A 5 19.54 -5.65 -22.83
N GLU A 6 20.76 -5.79 -22.32
CA GLU A 6 21.07 -5.57 -20.90
C GLU A 6 20.95 -4.08 -20.56
N GLU A 7 21.52 -3.19 -21.39
CA GLU A 7 21.45 -1.74 -21.18
C GLU A 7 20.01 -1.20 -21.31
N ALA A 8 19.25 -1.74 -22.26
CA ALA A 8 17.82 -1.40 -22.42
C ALA A 8 16.97 -1.88 -21.24
N LEU A 9 17.32 -3.03 -20.66
CA LEU A 9 16.62 -3.62 -19.53
C LEU A 9 16.98 -2.88 -18.22
N GLU A 10 18.25 -2.58 -17.98
CA GLU A 10 18.72 -1.75 -16.86
C GLU A 10 18.08 -0.35 -16.88
N SER A 11 18.04 0.30 -18.05
CA SER A 11 17.36 1.59 -18.21
C SER A 11 15.86 1.50 -17.94
N ALA A 12 15.18 0.42 -18.37
CA ALA A 12 13.78 0.21 -18.09
C ALA A 12 13.52 -0.06 -16.58
N PHE A 13 14.44 -0.73 -15.89
CA PHE A 13 14.37 -0.94 -14.44
C PHE A 13 14.61 0.35 -13.64
N ASP A 14 15.54 1.21 -14.06
CA ASP A 14 15.78 2.52 -13.43
C ASP A 14 14.59 3.48 -13.59
N ILE A 15 13.84 3.39 -14.70
CA ILE A 15 12.63 4.20 -14.93
C ILE A 15 11.44 3.71 -14.08
N VAL A 16 11.43 2.44 -13.66
CA VAL A 16 10.29 1.78 -13.00
C VAL A 16 10.53 1.52 -11.50
N SER A 17 11.77 1.66 -11.01
CA SER A 17 12.09 1.48 -9.61
C SER A 17 11.56 2.66 -8.77
N ASP A 18 10.31 2.54 -8.32
CA ASP A 18 9.73 3.40 -7.28
C ASP A 18 10.69 3.42 -6.07
N ASP A 19 11.03 4.62 -5.59
CA ASP A 19 11.88 4.81 -4.42
C ASP A 19 11.36 3.96 -3.23
N PRO A 20 12.25 3.28 -2.49
CA PRO A 20 11.82 2.50 -1.33
C PRO A 20 11.11 3.39 -0.31
N ILE A 21 9.94 2.97 0.13
CA ILE A 21 9.17 3.62 1.19
C ILE A 21 9.25 2.81 2.49
N GLU A 22 9.16 3.51 3.61
CA GLU A 22 8.96 2.93 4.93
C GLU A 22 7.50 3.13 5.33
N ALA A 23 6.71 2.07 5.19
CA ALA A 23 5.29 2.09 5.45
C ALA A 23 5.00 1.65 6.89
N LYS A 24 4.17 2.41 7.58
CA LYS A 24 3.57 2.04 8.87
C LYS A 24 2.06 2.01 8.71
N ILE A 25 1.46 0.85 8.91
CA ILE A 25 0.04 0.61 8.64
C ILE A 25 -0.58 -0.06 9.87
N TRP A 26 -1.65 0.55 10.36
CA TRP A 26 -2.51 -0.04 11.39
C TRP A 26 -3.54 -0.95 10.72
N PHE A 27 -3.79 -2.11 11.34
CA PHE A 27 -4.80 -3.07 10.93
C PHE A 27 -5.66 -3.44 12.13
N SER A 28 -6.97 -3.55 11.91
CA SER A 28 -7.93 -3.91 12.96
C SER A 28 -7.66 -5.28 13.59
N ALA A 29 -8.30 -5.53 14.74
CA ALA A 29 -8.21 -6.83 15.42
C ALA A 29 -8.67 -8.01 14.54
N ASP A 30 -9.66 -7.79 13.67
CA ASP A 30 -10.18 -8.81 12.75
C ASP A 30 -9.15 -9.21 11.68
N GLN A 31 -8.28 -8.26 11.27
CA GLN A 31 -7.21 -8.51 10.31
C GLN A 31 -5.89 -8.96 10.97
N ALA A 32 -5.74 -8.79 12.29
CA ALA A 32 -4.50 -9.02 13.00
C ALA A 32 -3.88 -10.42 12.76
N LYS A 33 -4.71 -11.46 12.76
CA LYS A 33 -4.25 -12.84 12.49
C LYS A 33 -3.66 -12.97 11.09
N TYR A 34 -4.38 -12.49 10.09
CA TYR A 34 -3.96 -12.54 8.68
C TYR A 34 -2.64 -11.79 8.45
N ILE A 35 -2.48 -10.62 9.08
CA ILE A 35 -1.26 -9.81 8.95
C ILE A 35 -0.07 -10.49 9.62
N LYS A 36 -0.27 -11.12 10.79
CA LYS A 36 0.78 -11.82 11.54
C LYS A 36 1.27 -13.12 10.91
N GLU A 37 0.41 -13.83 10.19
CA GLU A 37 0.76 -15.13 9.59
C GLU A 37 1.58 -15.01 8.30
N ARG A 38 1.83 -13.79 7.80
CA ARG A 38 2.44 -13.56 6.50
C ARG A 38 3.70 -12.71 6.57
N LYS A 39 4.60 -12.98 5.62
CA LYS A 39 5.76 -12.15 5.34
C LYS A 39 5.45 -11.22 4.16
N TRP A 40 5.34 -9.94 4.43
CA TRP A 40 5.04 -8.84 3.51
C TRP A 40 6.31 -8.21 2.91
N ALA A 41 7.37 -8.13 3.70
CA ALA A 41 8.66 -7.58 3.27
C ALA A 41 9.82 -8.35 3.91
N LYS A 42 11.03 -8.17 3.37
CA LYS A 42 12.24 -8.75 3.95
C LYS A 42 12.46 -8.24 5.39
N ASP A 43 12.35 -6.92 5.54
CA ASP A 43 12.46 -6.20 6.79
C ASP A 43 11.06 -5.68 7.16
N GLN A 44 10.37 -6.44 8.01
CA GLN A 44 9.10 -6.05 8.60
C GLN A 44 9.13 -6.24 10.11
N LYS A 45 8.34 -5.44 10.81
CA LYS A 45 8.08 -5.56 12.23
C LYS A 45 6.58 -5.44 12.46
N ILE A 46 6.04 -6.31 13.31
CA ILE A 46 4.64 -6.26 13.71
C ILE A 46 4.60 -5.98 15.21
N THR A 47 3.77 -5.01 15.62
CA THR A 47 3.56 -4.63 17.01
C THR A 47 2.09 -4.81 17.37
N ASP A 48 1.78 -5.76 18.26
CA ASP A 48 0.43 -5.93 18.81
C ASP A 48 0.02 -4.72 19.65
N GLN A 49 -1.27 -4.36 19.58
CA GLN A 49 -1.88 -3.29 20.37
C GLN A 49 -2.82 -3.85 21.45
N PRO A 50 -3.10 -3.11 22.55
CA PRO A 50 -3.95 -3.58 23.64
C PRO A 50 -5.40 -3.90 23.23
N ASP A 51 -5.91 -3.30 22.17
CA ASP A 51 -7.26 -3.51 21.63
C ASP A 51 -7.35 -4.72 20.66
N GLY A 52 -6.24 -5.45 20.48
CA GLY A 52 -6.15 -6.60 19.57
C GLY A 52 -5.75 -6.23 18.13
N SER A 53 -5.69 -4.94 17.79
CA SER A 53 -5.18 -4.46 16.51
C SER A 53 -3.66 -4.67 16.40
N VAL A 54 -3.10 -4.47 15.20
CA VAL A 54 -1.65 -4.58 14.97
C VAL A 54 -1.14 -3.42 14.13
N ILE A 55 0.11 -3.04 14.36
CA ILE A 55 0.85 -2.12 13.50
C ILE A 55 1.90 -2.92 12.74
N LEU A 56 1.85 -2.89 11.42
CA LEU A 56 2.88 -3.40 10.53
C LEU A 56 3.79 -2.24 10.09
N GLU A 57 5.08 -2.37 10.38
CA GLU A 57 6.15 -1.51 9.86
C GLU A 57 6.92 -2.32 8.82
N MET A 58 7.09 -1.80 7.61
CA MET A 58 7.82 -2.50 6.55
C MET A 58 8.52 -1.54 5.60
N LYS A 59 9.65 -1.99 5.05
CA LYS A 59 10.34 -1.30 3.96
C LYS A 59 10.07 -2.02 2.64
N THR A 60 9.51 -1.30 1.66
CA THR A 60 9.18 -1.87 0.34
C THR A 60 9.28 -0.80 -0.75
N SER A 61 9.57 -1.22 -1.99
CA SER A 61 9.33 -0.39 -3.18
C SER A 61 7.87 -0.56 -3.64
N GLY A 62 7.42 0.31 -4.56
CA GLY A 62 6.07 0.26 -5.13
C GLY A 62 5.03 0.93 -4.24
N CYS A 63 5.07 2.26 -4.14
CA CYS A 63 4.14 3.03 -3.32
C CYS A 63 2.68 2.80 -3.77
N ASP A 64 2.46 2.64 -5.08
CA ASP A 64 1.14 2.38 -5.65
C ASP A 64 0.61 0.98 -5.35
N ASP A 65 1.48 -0.03 -5.25
CA ASP A 65 1.07 -1.39 -4.88
C ASP A 65 0.65 -1.45 -3.41
N VAL A 66 1.41 -0.81 -2.52
CA VAL A 66 1.03 -0.68 -1.10
C VAL A 66 -0.31 0.06 -0.98
N LYS A 67 -0.50 1.14 -1.74
CA LYS A 67 -1.78 1.88 -1.76
C LYS A 67 -2.95 0.95 -2.12
N ARG A 68 -2.83 0.19 -3.22
CA ARG A 68 -3.88 -0.74 -3.67
C ARG A 68 -4.15 -1.84 -2.64
N TRP A 69 -3.08 -2.38 -2.05
CA TRP A 69 -3.19 -3.39 -1.01
C TRP A 69 -3.94 -2.86 0.22
N VAL A 70 -3.57 -1.68 0.73
CA VAL A 70 -4.29 -1.06 1.86
C VAL A 70 -5.76 -0.80 1.53
N LEU A 71 -6.06 -0.25 0.35
CA LEU A 71 -7.44 0.00 -0.09
C LEU A 71 -8.30 -1.26 -0.13
N SER A 72 -7.70 -2.44 -0.37
CA SER A 72 -8.44 -3.71 -0.39
C SER A 72 -9.05 -4.11 0.96
N PHE A 73 -8.54 -3.56 2.07
CA PHE A 73 -9.09 -3.77 3.42
C PHE A 73 -10.21 -2.79 3.79
N GLY A 74 -10.44 -1.74 2.99
CA GLY A 74 -11.42 -0.71 3.31
C GLY A 74 -11.12 -0.03 4.65
N ALA A 75 -12.08 -0.06 5.57
CA ALA A 75 -11.96 0.56 6.90
C ALA A 75 -11.11 -0.24 7.89
N GLU A 76 -10.72 -1.47 7.56
CA GLU A 76 -9.96 -2.37 8.43
C GLU A 76 -8.44 -2.10 8.41
N ALA A 77 -7.99 -1.10 7.65
CA ALA A 77 -6.60 -0.68 7.57
C ALA A 77 -6.47 0.86 7.51
N GLU A 78 -5.44 1.39 8.16
CA GLU A 78 -5.11 2.82 8.13
C GLU A 78 -3.60 3.03 7.95
N VAL A 79 -3.22 3.82 6.94
CA VAL A 79 -1.82 4.22 6.74
C VAL A 79 -1.45 5.30 7.76
N LEU A 80 -0.50 5.01 8.64
CA LEU A 80 0.06 5.97 9.58
C LEU A 80 1.22 6.74 8.94
N GLU A 81 2.12 6.05 8.22
CA GLU A 81 3.27 6.62 7.52
C GLU A 81 3.53 5.89 6.19
N PRO A 82 4.12 6.54 5.18
CA PRO A 82 4.43 7.97 5.13
C PRO A 82 3.19 8.83 4.80
N GLU A 83 3.24 10.12 5.14
CA GLU A 83 2.17 11.09 4.86
C GLU A 83 1.77 11.15 3.38
N LYS A 84 2.70 10.92 2.46
CA LYS A 84 2.39 10.82 1.02
C LYS A 84 1.40 9.67 0.76
N LEU A 85 1.72 8.45 1.22
CA LEU A 85 0.88 7.28 1.02
C LEU A 85 -0.50 7.46 1.70
N ARG A 86 -0.52 8.02 2.90
CA ARG A 86 -1.77 8.35 3.63
C ARG A 86 -2.66 9.29 2.81
N ARG A 87 -2.09 10.36 2.24
CA ARG A 87 -2.84 11.29 1.37
C ARG A 87 -3.33 10.61 0.09
N ASP A 88 -2.51 9.75 -0.52
CA ASP A 88 -2.87 9.05 -1.75
C ASP A 88 -4.06 8.09 -1.53
N VAL A 89 -4.06 7.31 -0.43
CA VAL A 89 -5.20 6.46 -0.02
C VAL A 89 -6.45 7.31 0.25
N MET A 90 -6.31 8.42 0.99
CA MET A 90 -7.44 9.31 1.29
C MET A 90 -8.09 9.88 0.01
N ASN A 91 -7.28 10.29 -0.97
CA ASN A 91 -7.77 10.84 -2.23
C ASN A 91 -8.52 9.80 -3.06
N GLU A 92 -8.03 8.56 -3.10
CA GLU A 92 -8.71 7.46 -3.78
C GLU A 92 -10.06 7.15 -3.10
N LEU A 93 -10.08 7.03 -1.77
CA LEU A 93 -11.33 6.81 -1.02
C LEU A 93 -12.36 7.92 -1.24
N LYS A 94 -11.94 9.19 -1.27
CA LYS A 94 -12.82 10.32 -1.61
C LYS A 94 -13.38 10.19 -3.03
N THR A 95 -12.54 9.79 -3.98
CA THR A 95 -12.95 9.61 -5.38
C THR A 95 -13.94 8.46 -5.51
N ALA A 96 -13.66 7.31 -4.89
CA ALA A 96 -14.56 6.17 -4.82
C ALA A 96 -15.90 6.56 -4.17
N SER A 97 -15.87 7.20 -3.00
CA SER A 97 -17.08 7.66 -2.30
C SER A 97 -17.93 8.58 -3.16
N ARG A 98 -17.34 9.53 -3.90
CA ARG A 98 -18.09 10.38 -4.85
C ARG A 98 -18.76 9.57 -5.96
N LYS A 99 -18.13 8.51 -6.47
CA LYS A 99 -18.71 7.64 -7.51
C LYS A 99 -19.94 6.89 -7.00
N TYR A 100 -19.94 6.44 -5.74
CA TYR A 100 -21.07 5.73 -5.15
C TYR A 100 -22.17 6.68 -4.64
N ASN A 101 -21.79 7.88 -4.18
CA ASN A 101 -22.75 8.90 -3.72
C ASN A 101 -23.41 9.65 -4.88
N GLY A 102 -22.75 9.74 -6.03
CA GLY A 102 -23.37 10.21 -7.25
C GLY A 102 -24.22 9.09 -7.84
N VAL A 103 -25.55 9.24 -7.81
CA VAL A 103 -26.47 8.37 -8.57
C VAL A 103 -25.92 8.28 -9.99
N LEU A 104 -25.52 7.08 -10.42
CA LEU A 104 -25.12 6.84 -11.80
C LEU A 104 -26.29 7.29 -12.69
N LYS A 105 -26.15 8.46 -13.33
CA LYS A 105 -27.13 8.89 -14.32
C LYS A 105 -27.04 7.94 -15.50
N GLY A 106 -27.97 6.98 -15.57
CA GLY A 106 -28.17 6.15 -16.75
C GLY A 106 -27.80 4.67 -16.63
N LEU A 107 -27.91 4.07 -15.44
CA LEU A 107 -28.22 2.63 -15.33
C LEU A 107 -29.69 2.46 -14.93
#